data_AF-A0A935JY61-F1
#
_entry.id   AF-A0A935JY61-F1
#
_cell.length_a   1.000
_cell.length_b   1.000
_cell.length_c   1.000
_cell.angle_alpha   90.00
_cell.angle_beta   90.00
_cell.angle_gamma   90.00
#
_symmetry.space_group_name_H-M   'P 1'
#
loop_
_entity.id
_entity.type
_entity.pdbx_description
1 polymer ?
#
loop_
_entity_poly.entity_id
_entity_poly.type
_entity_poly.pdbx_seq_one_letter_code
_entity_poly.pdbx_strand_id
1 'polypeptide(L)'
;MTENVLRVRAKTAAPRRRFDVRWLKYVAIAAVAVTSGLLGFDAYGGMLGVFPVHFESEQRGAIRVIKVPPGGNLQAAIDQANSGDIVELQAGAVYSGQINLPNKPLTDYVTIQSSAVADLPADKRVSPAQRSSMATILSGMLGRAAVAATNGAHHYRFVGIEFAPSSSSYNYGIIQLGNSESRVDKVPHDIEIDRSYIHPHKSGTTRRGIALNSANTTIKNSYIEGIAYPSEETQGICGWSGSKNIKILNNYIEGGAENIMFGGADPASADLIPSDIEIRGNHLNKPLAWKKKVTTKTLFELKNAKRVIFAGNLLTNNWEGSAFRVTVRNQDDGAPFSTIEDVTIRDNVIKGSGEGVNILGKDDTYTSMTLKRLTITNNLFLDIGTGEFDGSGYFVQVSDGEDITITNNTVFNQGNIATFHGARPRNFIFQDNITGHGSYGINGLGDMRSAVERSMFQNNLFINNRQVPSSDYLFPPDNMVAKDMNTVGFTNAAADDYRLAPNSRYKGKGKNNTDIGCSLPSADIAR
;
A
#
# COMPACT_ATOMS: atom_id res chain seq x y z
N MET A 1 31.31 -72.56 -16.87
CA MET A 1 31.52 -72.59 -15.40
C MET A 1 32.74 -71.76 -15.10
N THR A 2 32.52 -70.61 -14.50
CA THR A 2 33.54 -69.71 -13.95
C THR A 2 33.92 -70.18 -12.55
N GLU A 3 35.21 -70.22 -12.24
CA GLU A 3 35.77 -69.78 -10.96
C GLU A 3 37.31 -69.78 -11.06
N ASN A 4 37.95 -68.62 -10.84
CA ASN A 4 38.85 -68.44 -9.70
C ASN A 4 39.59 -67.08 -9.70
N VAL A 5 39.35 -66.36 -8.60
CA VAL A 5 40.32 -65.75 -7.67
C VAL A 5 41.30 -64.67 -8.17
N LEU A 6 41.08 -63.49 -7.57
CA LEU A 6 41.88 -62.29 -7.35
C LEU A 6 43.41 -62.44 -7.24
N ARG A 7 44.14 -61.45 -7.79
CA ARG A 7 45.34 -60.86 -7.14
C ARG A 7 45.58 -59.41 -7.59
N VAL A 8 45.84 -58.56 -6.59
CA VAL A 8 46.12 -57.10 -6.67
C VAL A 8 47.55 -56.83 -7.14
N ARG A 9 47.77 -55.77 -7.95
CA ARG A 9 49.05 -55.03 -8.00
C ARG A 9 48.87 -53.56 -8.42
N ALA A 10 49.86 -52.77 -8.04
CA ALA A 10 49.81 -51.35 -7.67
C ALA A 10 49.75 -50.31 -8.81
N LYS A 11 49.29 -49.11 -8.42
CA LYS A 11 49.20 -47.86 -9.21
C LYS A 11 50.52 -47.47 -9.87
N THR A 12 50.47 -47.20 -11.17
CA THR A 12 51.48 -46.43 -11.92
C THR A 12 51.01 -44.99 -12.10
N ALA A 13 51.91 -44.04 -11.80
CA ALA A 13 51.69 -42.61 -11.88
C ALA A 13 51.77 -42.11 -13.34
N ALA A 14 50.84 -41.23 -13.72
CA ALA A 14 50.85 -40.52 -15.01
C ALA A 14 51.72 -39.23 -14.94
N PRO A 15 52.28 -38.74 -16.07
CA PRO A 15 53.27 -37.68 -16.07
C PRO A 15 52.66 -36.28 -15.90
N ARG A 16 53.33 -35.44 -15.10
CA ARG A 16 53.04 -34.01 -14.92
C ARG A 16 53.38 -33.22 -16.19
N ARG A 17 52.39 -32.60 -16.84
CA ARG A 17 52.61 -31.54 -17.84
C ARG A 17 52.97 -30.24 -17.13
N ARG A 18 54.15 -29.69 -17.45
CA ARG A 18 54.56 -28.32 -17.08
C ARG A 18 53.68 -27.33 -17.87
N PHE A 19 52.95 -26.47 -17.17
CA PHE A 19 52.27 -25.32 -17.77
C PHE A 19 53.27 -24.17 -17.92
N ASP A 20 53.38 -23.67 -19.15
CA ASP A 20 54.22 -22.54 -19.55
C ASP A 20 53.57 -21.21 -19.11
N VAL A 21 54.26 -20.43 -18.29
CA VAL A 21 53.74 -19.27 -17.52
C VAL A 21 53.78 -17.96 -18.33
N ARG A 22 53.78 -18.03 -19.65
CA ARG A 22 53.94 -16.85 -20.52
C ARG A 22 52.63 -16.14 -20.92
N TRP A 23 51.46 -16.68 -20.57
CA TRP A 23 50.15 -16.07 -20.84
C TRP A 23 49.51 -15.32 -19.65
N LEU A 24 50.11 -15.36 -18.47
CA LEU A 24 49.58 -14.72 -17.25
C LEU A 24 49.85 -13.21 -17.14
N LYS A 25 50.58 -12.61 -18.08
CA LYS A 25 50.86 -11.15 -18.07
C LYS A 25 49.76 -10.29 -18.68
N TYR A 26 48.80 -10.89 -19.40
CA TYR A 26 47.67 -10.15 -20.02
C TYR A 26 46.34 -10.30 -19.26
N VAL A 27 46.25 -11.19 -18.27
CA VAL A 27 45.03 -11.39 -17.46
C VAL A 27 45.04 -10.55 -16.17
N ALA A 28 46.19 -9.99 -15.78
CA ALA A 28 46.33 -9.19 -14.55
C ALA A 28 45.99 -7.68 -14.70
N ILE A 29 45.50 -7.23 -15.87
CA ILE A 29 45.11 -5.82 -16.11
C ILE A 29 43.57 -5.62 -16.13
N ALA A 30 42.77 -6.68 -16.10
CA ALA A 30 41.29 -6.57 -16.17
C ALA A 30 40.56 -6.70 -14.82
N ALA A 31 41.25 -6.58 -13.68
CA ALA A 31 40.66 -6.84 -12.37
C ALA A 31 41.12 -5.89 -11.26
N VAL A 32 41.03 -4.56 -11.47
CA VAL A 32 40.95 -3.55 -10.39
C VAL A 32 40.15 -2.34 -10.89
N ALA A 33 39.31 -1.77 -10.02
CA ALA A 33 38.46 -0.56 -10.15
C ALA A 33 36.99 -0.77 -10.58
N VAL A 34 36.23 -1.50 -9.75
CA VAL A 34 34.83 -1.14 -9.47
C VAL A 34 34.82 -0.43 -8.11
N THR A 35 35.15 0.84 -8.14
CA THR A 35 34.90 1.81 -7.09
C THR A 35 34.51 3.11 -7.78
N SER A 36 33.43 3.71 -7.30
CA SER A 36 32.80 4.95 -7.76
C SER A 36 33.79 6.08 -8.08
N GLY A 37 34.13 6.19 -9.36
CA GLY A 37 34.87 7.30 -9.95
C GLY A 37 35.08 7.04 -11.44
N LEU A 38 34.55 7.93 -12.30
CA LEU A 38 34.80 7.89 -13.73
C LEU A 38 36.30 8.16 -13.96
N LEU A 39 36.97 7.26 -14.68
CA LEU A 39 38.33 7.49 -15.16
C LEU A 39 38.30 8.61 -16.20
N GLY A 40 38.73 9.81 -15.80
CA GLY A 40 38.99 10.94 -16.70
C GLY A 40 40.43 10.88 -17.21
N PHE A 41 40.62 11.07 -18.52
CA PHE A 41 41.94 11.17 -19.14
C PHE A 41 42.35 12.65 -19.20
N ASP A 42 43.37 13.04 -18.43
CA ASP A 42 44.00 14.36 -18.56
C ASP A 42 45.04 14.31 -19.68
N ALA A 43 44.84 15.13 -20.71
CA ALA A 43 45.73 15.23 -21.85
C ALA A 43 47.11 15.88 -21.53
N TYR A 44 47.37 16.29 -20.29
CA TYR A 44 48.64 16.94 -19.92
C TYR A 44 49.48 16.23 -18.84
N GLY A 45 49.00 15.14 -18.21
CA GLY A 45 49.67 14.57 -17.03
C GLY A 45 49.98 13.06 -17.03
N GLY A 46 49.42 12.26 -17.93
CA GLY A 46 49.75 10.84 -18.06
C GLY A 46 49.47 9.93 -16.84
N MET A 47 48.70 10.39 -15.84
CA MET A 47 48.35 9.62 -14.65
C MET A 47 46.86 9.22 -14.67
N LEU A 48 46.59 7.91 -14.53
CA LEU A 48 45.25 7.38 -14.23
C LEU A 48 44.94 7.68 -12.76
N GLY A 49 44.03 8.62 -12.50
CA GLY A 49 43.54 8.98 -11.18
C GLY A 49 42.03 8.78 -11.05
N VAL A 50 41.57 8.42 -9.85
CA VAL A 50 40.15 8.52 -9.47
C VAL A 50 39.89 10.00 -9.17
N PHE A 51 39.35 10.73 -10.14
CA PHE A 51 38.97 12.12 -9.93
C PHE A 51 37.58 12.19 -9.26
N PRO A 52 37.42 12.96 -8.17
CA PRO A 52 36.10 13.18 -7.59
C PRO A 52 35.19 13.83 -8.63
N VAL A 53 33.98 13.28 -8.82
CA VAL A 53 32.98 13.87 -9.73
C VAL A 53 32.69 15.29 -9.26
N HIS A 54 33.03 16.28 -10.09
CA HIS A 54 32.75 17.68 -9.82
C HIS A 54 31.38 18.03 -10.42
N PHE A 55 30.45 18.42 -9.55
CA PHE A 55 29.17 18.98 -9.96
C PHE A 55 29.26 20.50 -9.96
N GLU A 56 28.58 21.14 -10.91
CA GLU A 56 28.31 22.57 -10.80
C GLU A 56 27.43 22.78 -9.56
N SER A 57 27.85 23.66 -8.66
CA SER A 57 27.07 24.01 -7.49
C SER A 57 26.80 25.51 -7.42
N GLU A 58 25.56 25.85 -7.11
CA GLU A 58 25.09 27.23 -6.96
C GLU A 58 24.71 27.47 -5.50
N GLN A 59 25.11 28.59 -4.93
CA GLN A 59 24.69 29.01 -3.59
C GLN A 59 23.48 29.95 -3.71
N ARG A 60 22.34 29.55 -3.14
CA ARG A 60 21.10 30.34 -3.05
C ARG A 60 20.86 30.71 -1.59
N GLY A 61 21.51 31.79 -1.15
CA GLY A 61 21.51 32.17 0.26
C GLY A 61 22.27 31.13 1.11
N ALA A 62 21.58 30.50 2.05
CA ALA A 62 22.15 29.43 2.88
C ALA A 62 22.03 28.02 2.25
N ILE A 63 21.35 27.89 1.11
CA ILE A 63 21.09 26.62 0.45
C ILE A 63 22.11 26.40 -0.66
N ARG A 64 22.80 25.25 -0.64
CA ARG A 64 23.63 24.81 -1.76
C ARG A 64 22.80 23.94 -2.70
N VAL A 65 22.81 24.28 -3.98
CA VAL A 65 22.20 23.50 -5.05
C VAL A 65 23.31 22.78 -5.82
N ILE A 66 23.27 21.45 -5.85
CA ILE A 66 24.14 20.57 -6.62
C ILE A 66 23.40 20.21 -7.91
N LYS A 67 23.81 20.78 -9.04
CA LYS A 67 23.19 20.53 -10.33
C LYS A 67 23.75 19.24 -10.94
N VAL A 68 22.86 18.30 -11.25
CA VAL A 68 23.23 17.05 -11.91
C VAL A 68 22.82 17.16 -13.39
N PRO A 69 23.77 17.28 -14.34
CA PRO A 69 23.43 17.38 -15.75
C PRO A 69 22.76 16.08 -16.26
N PRO A 70 22.07 16.09 -17.41
CA PRO A 70 21.44 14.90 -17.99
C PRO A 70 22.42 13.73 -18.12
N GLY A 71 22.04 12.55 -17.65
CA GLY A 71 22.92 11.37 -17.62
C GLY A 71 24.05 11.44 -16.58
N GLY A 72 24.11 12.50 -15.75
CA GLY A 72 25.08 12.67 -14.69
C GLY A 72 24.93 11.65 -13.56
N ASN A 73 25.96 11.54 -12.72
CA ASN A 73 26.00 10.54 -11.64
C ASN A 73 25.20 11.01 -10.42
N LEU A 74 23.91 10.69 -10.38
CA LEU A 74 23.03 11.03 -9.25
C LEU A 74 23.50 10.46 -7.90
N GLN A 75 24.02 9.22 -7.87
CA GLN A 75 24.52 8.65 -6.63
C GLN A 75 25.66 9.50 -6.04
N ALA A 76 26.62 9.90 -6.87
CA ALA A 76 27.74 10.72 -6.41
C ALA A 76 27.28 12.11 -5.90
N ALA A 77 26.20 12.68 -6.46
CA ALA A 77 25.61 13.92 -5.96
C ALA A 77 24.96 13.72 -4.59
N ILE A 78 24.21 12.63 -4.39
CA ILE A 78 23.62 12.25 -3.09
C ILE A 78 24.72 12.01 -2.04
N ASP A 79 25.81 11.35 -2.43
CA ASP A 79 26.95 11.08 -1.55
C ASP A 79 27.64 12.38 -1.09
N GLN A 80 27.68 13.41 -1.94
CA GLN A 80 28.29 14.71 -1.65
C GLN A 80 27.38 15.70 -0.90
N ALA A 81 26.05 15.52 -0.97
CA ALA A 81 25.08 16.46 -0.38
C ALA A 81 25.11 16.47 1.16
N ASN A 82 24.91 17.62 1.80
CA ASN A 82 24.81 17.74 3.26
C ASN A 82 23.41 18.21 3.68
N SER A 83 23.17 18.30 4.99
CA SER A 83 21.91 18.80 5.55
C SER A 83 21.48 20.11 4.87
N GLY A 84 20.27 20.16 4.30
CA GLY A 84 19.71 21.34 3.65
C GLY A 84 20.12 21.52 2.17
N ASP A 85 21.01 20.69 1.62
CA ASP A 85 21.40 20.76 0.21
C ASP A 85 20.23 20.32 -0.71
N ILE A 86 20.18 20.91 -1.90
CA ILE A 86 19.32 20.50 -3.00
C ILE A 86 20.16 19.76 -4.04
N VAL A 87 19.79 18.54 -4.39
CA VAL A 87 20.28 17.83 -5.58
C VAL A 87 19.27 18.08 -6.71
N GLU A 88 19.61 18.99 -7.62
CA GLU A 88 18.73 19.43 -8.70
C GLU A 88 18.97 18.60 -9.96
N LEU A 89 17.92 17.92 -10.42
CA LEU A 89 17.90 17.09 -11.62
C LEU A 89 17.19 17.81 -12.76
N GLN A 90 17.78 17.86 -13.95
CA GLN A 90 17.16 18.52 -15.09
C GLN A 90 15.82 17.83 -15.47
N ALA A 91 14.75 18.62 -15.58
CA ALA A 91 13.45 18.14 -16.04
C ALA A 91 13.53 17.49 -17.44
N GLY A 92 12.82 16.39 -17.62
CA GLY A 92 12.85 15.57 -18.83
C GLY A 92 14.13 14.73 -19.00
N ALA A 93 15.14 14.90 -18.15
CA ALA A 93 16.35 14.08 -18.19
C ALA A 93 16.17 12.75 -17.45
N VAL A 94 16.98 11.77 -17.86
CA VAL A 94 16.97 10.41 -17.29
C VAL A 94 18.27 10.17 -16.53
N TYR A 95 18.13 9.66 -15.32
CA TYR A 95 19.21 9.27 -14.42
C TYR A 95 19.10 7.78 -14.14
N SER A 96 20.10 7.01 -14.56
CA SER A 96 20.15 5.57 -14.40
C SER A 96 21.31 5.15 -13.50
N GLY A 97 21.15 4.04 -12.81
CA GLY A 97 22.20 3.46 -11.98
C GLY A 97 21.62 2.86 -10.71
N GLN A 98 22.51 2.41 -9.82
CA GLN A 98 22.09 2.05 -8.49
C GLN A 98 22.00 3.33 -7.65
N ILE A 99 20.78 3.71 -7.26
CA ILE A 99 20.55 4.82 -6.33
C ILE A 99 20.21 4.24 -4.96
N ASN A 100 21.17 4.31 -4.04
CA ASN A 100 20.99 4.00 -2.65
C ASN A 100 20.98 5.29 -1.83
N LEU A 101 20.06 5.38 -0.87
CA LEU A 101 20.10 6.40 0.16
C LEU A 101 21.03 5.92 1.29
N PRO A 102 22.18 6.57 1.51
CA PRO A 102 23.08 6.20 2.60
C PRO A 102 22.61 6.73 3.95
N ASN A 103 22.99 6.05 5.03
CA ASN A 103 22.96 6.64 6.37
C ASN A 103 24.09 7.66 6.51
N LYS A 104 23.73 8.93 6.66
CA LYS A 104 24.62 10.09 6.76
C LYS A 104 24.25 10.89 8.01
N PRO A 105 25.19 11.64 8.63
CA PRO A 105 24.90 12.47 9.80
C PRO A 105 24.10 13.73 9.44
N LEU A 106 22.96 13.55 8.78
CA LEU A 106 22.05 14.59 8.35
C LEU A 106 21.17 15.03 9.53
N THR A 107 20.97 16.33 9.64
CA THR A 107 20.12 16.98 10.65
C THR A 107 18.95 17.74 10.01
N ASP A 108 18.96 17.83 8.68
CA ASP A 108 17.90 18.38 7.84
C ASP A 108 17.90 17.60 6.51
N TYR A 109 16.83 17.76 5.73
CA TYR A 109 16.64 17.04 4.49
C TYR A 109 17.70 17.37 3.43
N VAL A 110 18.21 16.35 2.75
CA VAL A 110 18.71 16.48 1.38
C VAL A 110 17.52 16.39 0.44
N THR A 111 17.27 17.45 -0.34
CA THR A 111 16.13 17.50 -1.27
C THR A 111 16.59 17.15 -2.68
N ILE A 112 16.16 16.00 -3.20
CA ILE A 112 16.34 15.57 -4.59
C ILE A 112 15.12 16.03 -5.38
N GLN A 113 15.28 16.99 -6.30
CA GLN A 113 14.15 17.57 -7.01
C GLN A 113 14.40 17.78 -8.50
N SER A 114 13.32 17.82 -9.28
CA SER A 114 13.40 18.29 -10.67
C SER A 114 13.61 19.80 -10.74
N SER A 115 14.35 20.26 -11.75
CA SER A 115 14.59 21.68 -12.04
C SER A 115 13.32 22.43 -12.42
N ALA A 116 12.26 21.74 -12.87
CA ALA A 116 10.96 22.31 -13.22
C ALA A 116 9.89 22.07 -12.13
N VAL A 117 10.30 21.80 -10.88
CA VAL A 117 9.37 21.57 -9.76
C VAL A 117 8.42 22.75 -9.49
N ALA A 118 8.80 23.96 -9.88
CA ALA A 118 7.94 25.15 -9.77
C ALA A 118 6.71 25.09 -10.69
N ASP A 119 6.76 24.31 -11.78
CA ASP A 119 5.63 24.08 -12.68
C ASP A 119 4.64 23.04 -12.10
N LEU A 120 5.05 22.31 -11.06
CA LEU A 120 4.21 21.35 -10.36
C LEU A 120 3.49 22.04 -9.19
N PRO A 121 2.15 22.10 -9.19
CA PRO A 121 1.40 22.83 -8.19
C PRO A 121 1.67 22.26 -6.79
N ALA A 122 2.09 23.13 -5.87
CA ALA A 122 2.28 22.77 -4.46
C ALA A 122 0.95 22.30 -3.85
N ASP A 123 1.03 21.33 -2.94
CA ASP A 123 -0.13 20.77 -2.22
C ASP A 123 -1.26 20.23 -3.10
N LYS A 124 -0.95 19.93 -4.37
CA LYS A 124 -1.86 19.32 -5.34
C LYS A 124 -1.25 18.05 -5.87
N ARG A 125 -2.10 17.04 -6.02
CA ARG A 125 -1.74 15.77 -6.62
C ARG A 125 -1.29 15.98 -8.06
N VAL A 126 -0.12 15.45 -8.41
CA VAL A 126 0.34 15.44 -9.81
C VAL A 126 -0.39 14.38 -10.63
N SER A 127 -0.30 14.46 -11.95
CA SER A 127 -0.77 13.44 -12.89
C SER A 127 0.30 13.13 -13.94
N PRO A 128 0.18 12.00 -14.69
CA PRO A 128 1.12 11.67 -15.76
C PRO A 128 1.26 12.76 -16.83
N ALA A 129 0.25 13.64 -17.00
CA ALA A 129 0.29 14.77 -17.93
C ALA A 129 1.39 15.79 -17.61
N GLN A 130 1.88 15.82 -16.36
CA GLN A 130 2.93 16.75 -15.90
C GLN A 130 4.33 16.14 -15.94
N ARG A 131 4.48 14.93 -16.51
CA ARG A 131 5.75 14.20 -16.57
C ARG A 131 6.90 14.99 -17.20
N SER A 132 6.62 15.90 -18.15
CA SER A 132 7.65 16.76 -18.76
C SER A 132 8.35 17.70 -17.78
N SER A 133 7.70 18.03 -16.66
CA SER A 133 8.26 18.85 -15.58
C SER A 133 8.98 18.02 -14.51
N MET A 134 9.13 16.71 -14.72
CA MET A 134 9.77 15.78 -13.80
C MET A 134 11.11 15.31 -14.36
N ALA A 135 12.06 15.02 -13.46
CA ALA A 135 13.25 14.25 -13.81
C ALA A 135 12.99 12.77 -13.57
N THR A 136 13.51 11.89 -14.42
CA THR A 136 13.28 10.44 -14.31
C THR A 136 14.45 9.73 -13.64
N ILE A 137 14.19 8.99 -12.57
CA ILE A 137 15.12 8.02 -11.99
C ILE A 137 14.71 6.62 -12.45
N LEU A 138 15.59 6.00 -13.24
CA LEU A 138 15.41 4.62 -13.69
C LEU A 138 16.13 3.63 -12.77
N SER A 139 15.48 2.48 -12.55
CA SER A 139 16.11 1.38 -11.82
C SER A 139 17.40 0.88 -12.43
N GLY A 140 18.25 0.30 -11.60
CA GLY A 140 19.35 -0.53 -12.06
C GLY A 140 18.86 -1.76 -12.85
N MET A 141 19.79 -2.41 -13.57
CA MET A 141 19.55 -3.68 -14.25
C MET A 141 19.07 -4.78 -13.29
N LEU A 142 18.52 -5.87 -13.83
CA LEU A 142 18.16 -7.08 -13.08
C LEU A 142 17.07 -6.87 -12.02
N GLY A 143 16.05 -6.03 -12.32
CA GLY A 143 14.87 -5.90 -11.47
C GLY A 143 15.08 -5.15 -10.15
N ARG A 144 16.21 -4.44 -10.00
CA ARG A 144 16.51 -3.62 -8.81
C ARG A 144 15.51 -2.47 -8.67
N ALA A 145 15.47 -1.86 -7.49
CA ALA A 145 14.70 -0.63 -7.27
C ALA A 145 15.33 0.56 -8.04
N ALA A 146 14.50 1.57 -8.35
CA ALA A 146 14.92 2.91 -8.76
C ALA A 146 15.64 3.62 -7.63
N VAL A 147 15.12 3.50 -6.40
CA VAL A 147 15.76 3.99 -5.18
C VAL A 147 15.62 2.93 -4.10
N ALA A 148 16.71 2.67 -3.38
CA ALA A 148 16.73 1.80 -2.20
C ALA A 148 17.29 2.54 -0.98
N ALA A 149 16.64 2.47 0.16
CA ALA A 149 17.18 2.97 1.42
C ALA A 149 18.05 1.92 2.10
N THR A 150 19.27 2.30 2.49
CA THR A 150 20.13 1.44 3.34
C THR A 150 19.71 1.52 4.80
N ASN A 151 20.18 0.60 5.64
CA ASN A 151 19.85 0.57 7.07
C ASN A 151 20.12 1.91 7.76
N GLY A 152 19.07 2.47 8.37
CA GLY A 152 19.11 3.76 9.06
C GLY A 152 19.32 4.96 8.14
N ALA A 153 19.12 4.82 6.83
CA ALA A 153 19.13 5.98 5.93
C ALA A 153 18.01 6.95 6.32
N HIS A 154 18.31 8.25 6.35
CA HIS A 154 17.35 9.23 6.80
C HIS A 154 17.52 10.62 6.23
N HIS A 155 16.46 11.44 6.35
CA HIS A 155 16.40 12.84 5.94
C HIS A 155 16.59 13.03 4.42
N TYR A 156 15.82 12.28 3.63
CA TYR A 156 15.79 12.41 2.17
C TYR A 156 14.40 12.79 1.68
N ARG A 157 14.33 13.80 0.81
CA ARG A 157 13.07 14.27 0.21
C ARG A 157 13.17 14.21 -1.30
N PHE A 158 12.19 13.59 -1.94
CA PHE A 158 12.03 13.59 -3.40
C PHE A 158 10.88 14.49 -3.81
N VAL A 159 11.09 15.37 -4.78
CA VAL A 159 10.05 16.30 -5.26
C VAL A 159 10.03 16.41 -6.78
N GLY A 160 8.89 16.10 -7.40
CA GLY A 160 8.77 16.21 -8.86
C GLY A 160 9.59 15.17 -9.61
N ILE A 161 9.68 13.95 -9.08
CA ILE A 161 10.49 12.88 -9.66
C ILE A 161 9.59 11.81 -10.26
N GLU A 162 9.95 11.36 -11.45
CA GLU A 162 9.40 10.16 -12.07
C GLU A 162 10.28 8.95 -11.71
N PHE A 163 9.68 7.85 -11.28
CA PHE A 163 10.36 6.61 -10.96
C PHE A 163 9.82 5.47 -11.84
N ALA A 164 10.72 4.77 -12.53
CA ALA A 164 10.34 3.62 -13.34
C ALA A 164 11.46 2.56 -13.42
N PRO A 165 11.14 1.28 -13.64
CA PRO A 165 12.14 0.29 -13.97
C PRO A 165 12.80 0.54 -15.34
N SER A 166 14.11 0.28 -15.45
CA SER A 166 14.85 0.43 -16.72
C SER A 166 14.62 -0.69 -17.74
N SER A 167 13.99 -1.80 -17.33
CA SER A 167 13.81 -2.99 -18.17
C SER A 167 12.54 -3.74 -17.80
N SER A 168 12.19 -4.75 -18.59
CA SER A 168 11.05 -5.65 -18.35
C SER A 168 11.33 -6.75 -17.32
N SER A 169 12.51 -6.75 -16.66
CA SER A 169 12.79 -7.70 -15.58
C SER A 169 11.78 -7.55 -14.44
N TYR A 170 11.49 -8.66 -13.76
CA TYR A 170 10.62 -8.66 -12.59
C TYR A 170 11.18 -7.71 -11.52
N ASN A 171 10.41 -6.70 -11.14
CA ASN A 171 10.78 -5.72 -10.13
C ASN A 171 9.97 -5.96 -8.86
N TYR A 172 10.64 -6.10 -7.71
CA TYR A 172 9.98 -6.37 -6.42
C TYR A 172 9.42 -5.12 -5.73
N GLY A 173 9.87 -3.95 -6.16
CA GLY A 173 9.55 -2.63 -5.62
C GLY A 173 10.30 -1.55 -6.43
N ILE A 174 9.57 -0.58 -6.99
CA ILE A 174 10.20 0.53 -7.74
C ILE A 174 10.97 1.41 -6.76
N ILE A 175 10.35 1.72 -5.61
CA ILE A 175 11.00 2.37 -4.48
C ILE A 175 11.01 1.40 -3.31
N GLN A 176 12.20 1.16 -2.74
CA GLN A 176 12.39 0.25 -1.62
C GLN A 176 12.91 1.01 -0.40
N LEU A 177 12.02 1.33 0.54
CA LEU A 177 12.35 1.99 1.80
C LEU A 177 12.45 0.94 2.89
N GLY A 178 13.65 0.37 3.09
CA GLY A 178 13.87 -0.75 4.01
C GLY A 178 13.35 -2.08 3.46
N ASN A 179 13.41 -3.12 4.28
CA ASN A 179 12.96 -4.45 3.91
C ASN A 179 12.50 -5.26 5.11
N SER A 180 13.45 -5.78 5.88
CA SER A 180 13.21 -6.76 6.94
C SER A 180 14.19 -6.53 8.09
N GLU A 181 14.44 -5.25 8.39
CA GLU A 181 15.33 -4.85 9.46
C GLU A 181 14.84 -5.47 10.78
N SER A 182 15.74 -6.16 11.49
CA SER A 182 15.39 -6.87 12.73
C SER A 182 15.44 -6.00 13.98
N ARG A 183 15.80 -4.71 13.84
CA ARG A 183 15.90 -3.75 14.93
C ARG A 183 15.40 -2.39 14.49
N VAL A 184 14.73 -1.70 15.42
CA VAL A 184 14.15 -0.37 15.20
C VAL A 184 15.22 0.66 14.78
N ASP A 185 16.43 0.60 15.33
CA ASP A 185 17.53 1.52 15.00
C ASP A 185 18.11 1.35 13.58
N LYS A 186 17.69 0.31 12.85
CA LYS A 186 18.11 0.05 11.47
C LYS A 186 17.03 0.37 10.45
N VAL A 187 15.80 0.61 10.88
CA VAL A 187 14.70 1.03 10.01
C VAL A 187 15.06 2.39 9.40
N PRO A 188 15.05 2.55 8.06
CA PRO A 188 15.20 3.87 7.44
C PRO A 188 14.10 4.83 7.91
N HIS A 189 14.38 6.12 8.06
CA HIS A 189 13.40 7.04 8.65
C HIS A 189 13.51 8.47 8.12
N ASP A 190 12.49 9.30 8.33
CA ASP A 190 12.44 10.70 7.87
C ASP A 190 12.65 10.81 6.35
N ILE A 191 11.73 10.18 5.60
CA ILE A 191 11.76 10.15 4.13
C ILE A 191 10.47 10.78 3.60
N GLU A 192 10.60 11.61 2.57
CA GLU A 192 9.45 12.24 1.93
C GLU A 192 9.46 12.01 0.41
N ILE A 193 8.30 11.64 -0.13
CA ILE A 193 8.02 11.55 -1.56
C ILE A 193 6.84 12.48 -1.84
N ASP A 194 7.11 13.58 -2.54
CA ASP A 194 6.12 14.61 -2.88
C ASP A 194 6.04 14.78 -4.40
N ARG A 195 4.81 14.99 -4.92
CA ARG A 195 4.55 15.33 -6.33
C ARG A 195 5.30 14.44 -7.32
N SER A 196 5.37 13.15 -7.03
CA SER A 196 6.15 12.19 -7.81
C SER A 196 5.25 11.25 -8.62
N TYR A 197 5.77 10.72 -9.73
CA TYR A 197 5.07 9.80 -10.60
C TYR A 197 5.79 8.44 -10.61
N ILE A 198 5.11 7.37 -10.19
CA ILE A 198 5.68 6.03 -10.08
C ILE A 198 4.88 5.08 -10.96
N HIS A 199 5.57 4.40 -11.88
CA HIS A 199 4.91 3.48 -12.81
C HIS A 199 5.83 2.33 -13.24
N PRO A 200 5.28 1.17 -13.61
CA PRO A 200 6.08 0.02 -14.02
C PRO A 200 6.69 0.23 -15.41
N HIS A 201 7.58 -0.69 -15.80
CA HIS A 201 7.97 -0.82 -17.19
C HIS A 201 6.80 -1.40 -18.01
N LYS A 202 6.52 -0.81 -19.18
CA LYS A 202 5.39 -1.12 -20.08
C LYS A 202 5.14 -2.60 -20.42
N SER A 203 6.17 -3.43 -20.35
CA SER A 203 6.12 -4.86 -20.67
C SER A 203 6.72 -5.75 -19.58
N GLY A 204 7.01 -5.18 -18.41
CA GLY A 204 7.57 -5.92 -17.27
C GLY A 204 6.53 -6.20 -16.20
N THR A 205 6.88 -7.08 -15.28
CA THR A 205 6.10 -7.32 -14.07
C THR A 205 6.70 -6.50 -12.93
N THR A 206 5.86 -5.73 -12.23
CA THR A 206 6.25 -5.00 -11.03
C THR A 206 5.35 -5.46 -9.89
N ARG A 207 5.95 -5.99 -8.84
CA ARG A 207 5.23 -6.43 -7.66
C ARG A 207 4.76 -5.25 -6.82
N ARG A 208 5.57 -4.19 -6.69
CA ARG A 208 5.24 -3.05 -5.83
C ARG A 208 5.62 -1.70 -6.42
N GLY A 209 4.77 -0.70 -6.24
CA GLY A 209 5.17 0.69 -6.45
C GLY A 209 6.18 1.10 -5.37
N ILE A 210 5.75 1.05 -4.11
CA ILE A 210 6.58 1.38 -2.94
C ILE A 210 6.54 0.23 -1.92
N ALA A 211 7.72 -0.32 -1.59
CA ALA A 211 7.93 -1.13 -0.39
C ALA A 211 8.28 -0.20 0.78
N LEU A 212 7.37 -0.06 1.74
CA LEU A 212 7.34 0.98 2.78
C LEU A 212 7.69 0.43 4.16
N ASN A 213 8.91 -0.06 4.34
CA ASN A 213 9.43 -0.59 5.61
C ASN A 213 10.33 0.44 6.31
N SER A 214 9.78 1.64 6.53
CA SER A 214 10.51 2.81 7.05
C SER A 214 9.68 3.58 8.08
N ALA A 215 10.31 4.43 8.89
CA ALA A 215 9.64 5.27 9.88
C ALA A 215 9.57 6.74 9.45
N ASN A 216 8.69 7.53 10.08
CA ASN A 216 8.51 8.97 9.82
C ASN A 216 8.43 9.31 8.33
N THR A 217 7.69 8.51 7.56
CA THR A 217 7.68 8.62 6.09
C THR A 217 6.40 9.25 5.60
N THR A 218 6.53 10.26 4.74
CA THR A 218 5.39 10.95 4.10
C THR A 218 5.41 10.72 2.59
N ILE A 219 4.33 10.16 2.07
CA ILE A 219 4.08 10.01 0.63
C ILE A 219 2.87 10.88 0.31
N LYS A 220 3.04 11.95 -0.44
CA LYS A 220 1.96 12.89 -0.71
C LYS A 220 1.92 13.41 -2.12
N ASN A 221 0.72 13.84 -2.53
CA ASN A 221 0.49 14.54 -3.80
C ASN A 221 1.00 13.77 -5.03
N SER A 222 1.17 12.46 -4.93
CA SER A 222 1.87 11.63 -5.92
C SER A 222 0.91 10.75 -6.68
N TYR A 223 1.40 10.19 -7.78
CA TYR A 223 0.63 9.35 -8.69
C TYR A 223 1.35 8.00 -8.87
N ILE A 224 0.71 6.91 -8.48
CA ILE A 224 1.23 5.54 -8.59
C ILE A 224 0.27 4.77 -9.47
N GLU A 225 0.70 4.31 -10.64
CA GLU A 225 -0.16 3.61 -11.59
C GLU A 225 0.44 2.32 -12.11
N GLY A 226 -0.39 1.45 -12.69
CA GLY A 226 0.07 0.31 -13.47
C GLY A 226 0.56 -0.89 -12.66
N ILE A 227 0.51 -0.87 -11.33
CA ILE A 227 1.05 -1.96 -10.50
C ILE A 227 0.08 -3.14 -10.44
N ALA A 228 -0.04 -3.88 -11.54
CA ALA A 228 -0.90 -5.04 -11.66
C ALA A 228 -0.38 -6.06 -12.65
N TYR A 229 -0.54 -7.34 -12.31
CA TYR A 229 -0.17 -8.45 -13.17
C TYR A 229 -1.04 -9.68 -12.83
N PRO A 230 -1.45 -10.49 -13.84
CA PRO A 230 -2.19 -11.72 -13.58
C PRO A 230 -1.35 -12.71 -12.76
N SER A 231 -2.00 -13.39 -11.82
CA SER A 231 -1.41 -14.39 -10.91
C SER A 231 -0.32 -13.86 -9.97
N GLU A 232 -0.26 -12.55 -9.75
CA GLU A 232 0.71 -11.92 -8.84
C GLU A 232 0.02 -11.12 -7.74
N GLU A 233 0.55 -11.21 -6.52
CA GLU A 233 0.18 -10.33 -5.40
C GLU A 233 0.88 -8.99 -5.58
N THR A 234 0.27 -8.11 -6.37
CA THR A 234 0.77 -6.77 -6.74
C THR A 234 0.21 -5.67 -5.81
N GLN A 235 1.08 -4.77 -5.35
CA GLN A 235 0.70 -3.66 -4.45
C GLN A 235 1.10 -2.28 -4.93
N GLY A 236 0.20 -1.29 -4.81
CA GLY A 236 0.58 0.12 -4.99
C GLY A 236 1.62 0.53 -3.92
N ILE A 237 1.24 0.39 -2.65
CA ILE A 237 2.11 0.62 -1.48
C ILE A 237 1.94 -0.56 -0.50
N CYS A 238 3.05 -1.11 -0.01
CA CYS A 238 3.01 -2.19 0.98
C CYS A 238 4.13 -2.06 2.02
N GLY A 239 3.80 -2.13 3.31
CA GLY A 239 4.76 -2.14 4.41
C GLY A 239 4.46 -3.26 5.41
N TRP A 240 5.46 -4.04 5.81
CA TRP A 240 5.26 -5.23 6.64
C TRP A 240 6.14 -5.28 7.89
N SER A 241 7.22 -4.49 7.93
CA SER A 241 8.10 -4.41 9.10
C SER A 241 8.64 -3.00 9.26
N GLY A 242 8.66 -2.49 10.49
CA GLY A 242 9.28 -1.19 10.82
C GLY A 242 8.51 0.04 10.34
N SER A 243 7.42 -0.12 9.58
CA SER A 243 6.57 0.99 9.13
C SER A 243 6.02 1.76 10.34
N LYS A 244 6.50 2.98 10.60
CA LYS A 244 6.08 3.74 11.79
C LYS A 244 5.89 5.22 11.50
N ASN A 245 4.87 5.87 12.08
CA ASN A 245 4.60 7.29 11.84
C ASN A 245 4.47 7.60 10.34
N ILE A 246 3.60 6.86 9.66
CA ILE A 246 3.43 6.92 8.20
C ILE A 246 2.33 7.90 7.84
N LYS A 247 2.55 8.69 6.79
CA LYS A 247 1.53 9.55 6.17
C LYS A 247 1.42 9.25 4.68
N ILE A 248 0.26 8.80 4.22
CA ILE A 248 -0.07 8.61 2.80
C ILE A 248 -1.21 9.57 2.46
N LEU A 249 -0.89 10.70 1.85
CA LEU A 249 -1.78 11.86 1.76
C LEU A 249 -2.03 12.32 0.33
N ASN A 250 -3.28 12.40 -0.09
CA ASN A 250 -3.65 13.00 -1.37
C ASN A 250 -2.95 12.39 -2.61
N ASN A 251 -2.81 11.06 -2.64
CA ASN A 251 -2.21 10.34 -3.77
C ASN A 251 -3.28 9.69 -4.66
N TYR A 252 -2.94 9.43 -5.91
CA TYR A 252 -3.64 8.45 -6.75
C TYR A 252 -2.82 7.18 -6.73
N ILE A 253 -3.44 6.04 -6.42
CA ILE A 253 -2.72 4.78 -6.19
C ILE A 253 -3.48 3.64 -6.86
N GLU A 254 -2.80 2.95 -7.77
CA GLU A 254 -3.25 1.70 -8.35
C GLU A 254 -2.44 0.52 -7.83
N GLY A 255 -3.13 -0.58 -7.56
CA GLY A 255 -2.55 -1.87 -7.24
C GLY A 255 -3.52 -2.98 -7.61
N GLY A 256 -3.05 -4.04 -8.26
CA GLY A 256 -3.88 -5.16 -8.70
C GLY A 256 -4.47 -5.89 -7.51
N ALA A 257 -3.64 -6.65 -6.79
CA ALA A 257 -4.08 -7.37 -5.60
C ALA A 257 -4.51 -6.39 -4.50
N GLU A 258 -3.63 -5.47 -4.07
CA GLU A 258 -3.91 -4.47 -3.04
C GLU A 258 -3.48 -3.06 -3.47
N ASN A 259 -4.32 -2.03 -3.33
CA ASN A 259 -3.81 -0.66 -3.56
C ASN A 259 -2.88 -0.25 -2.42
N ILE A 260 -3.29 -0.50 -1.17
CA ILE A 260 -2.47 -0.31 0.03
C ILE A 260 -2.58 -1.53 0.95
N MET A 261 -1.45 -2.00 1.46
CA MET A 261 -1.39 -3.12 2.39
C MET A 261 -0.40 -2.88 3.54
N PHE A 262 -0.77 -3.27 4.77
CA PHE A 262 0.19 -3.42 5.87
C PHE A 262 0.20 -4.85 6.46
N GLY A 263 1.39 -5.43 6.57
CA GLY A 263 1.64 -6.84 6.88
C GLY A 263 1.95 -7.67 5.62
N GLY A 264 1.75 -8.98 5.66
CA GLY A 264 2.06 -9.87 4.52
C GLY A 264 3.48 -10.44 4.51
N ALA A 265 4.23 -10.22 5.59
CA ALA A 265 5.40 -10.97 6.03
C ALA A 265 5.55 -10.76 7.54
N ASP A 266 6.30 -11.64 8.21
CA ASP A 266 6.49 -11.56 9.65
C ASP A 266 7.58 -10.56 10.05
N PRO A 267 7.26 -9.50 10.83
CA PRO A 267 8.29 -8.64 11.42
C PRO A 267 9.07 -9.41 12.47
N ALA A 268 10.37 -9.10 12.63
CA ALA A 268 11.27 -9.84 13.52
C ALA A 268 10.93 -9.71 15.02
N SER A 269 10.15 -8.69 15.40
CA SER A 269 9.69 -8.48 16.78
C SER A 269 8.41 -7.65 16.81
N ALA A 270 7.74 -7.65 17.97
CA ALA A 270 6.54 -6.85 18.18
C ALA A 270 6.77 -5.33 18.05
N ASP A 271 8.01 -4.86 18.29
CA ASP A 271 8.40 -3.45 18.15
C ASP A 271 8.43 -2.97 16.69
N LEU A 272 8.43 -3.93 15.75
CA LEU A 272 8.46 -3.69 14.31
C LEU A 272 7.08 -3.87 13.65
N ILE A 273 6.01 -4.09 14.43
CA ILE A 273 4.64 -4.09 13.90
C ILE A 273 4.36 -2.71 13.28
N PRO A 274 3.88 -2.64 12.03
CA PRO A 274 3.46 -1.40 11.40
C PRO A 274 2.55 -0.57 12.32
N SER A 275 2.88 0.68 12.60
CA SER A 275 2.06 1.47 13.53
C SER A 275 2.09 2.99 13.31
N ASP A 276 1.10 3.69 13.88
CA ASP A 276 0.96 5.14 13.75
C ASP A 276 0.83 5.56 12.27
N ILE A 277 -0.22 5.07 11.61
CA ILE A 277 -0.39 5.19 10.15
C ILE A 277 -1.60 6.07 9.85
N GLU A 278 -1.39 7.13 9.07
CA GLU A 278 -2.45 7.99 8.54
C GLU A 278 -2.53 7.88 7.01
N ILE A 279 -3.72 7.54 6.51
CA ILE A 279 -4.02 7.42 5.09
C ILE A 279 -5.24 8.29 4.79
N ARG A 280 -5.02 9.44 4.14
CA ARG A 280 -6.07 10.47 3.98
C ARG A 280 -6.13 11.09 2.59
N GLY A 281 -7.35 11.27 2.09
CA GLY A 281 -7.61 12.04 0.87
C GLY A 281 -7.08 11.40 -0.41
N ASN A 282 -6.75 10.11 -0.39
CA ASN A 282 -6.23 9.39 -1.56
C ASN A 282 -7.38 8.92 -2.46
N HIS A 283 -7.06 8.70 -3.74
CA HIS A 283 -7.88 7.93 -4.66
C HIS A 283 -7.21 6.59 -4.91
N LEU A 284 -7.82 5.52 -4.40
CA LEU A 284 -7.41 4.14 -4.69
C LEU A 284 -8.28 3.62 -5.84
N ASN A 285 -7.66 3.29 -6.97
CA ASN A 285 -8.39 2.85 -8.15
C ASN A 285 -7.86 1.51 -8.67
N LYS A 286 -8.74 0.67 -9.20
CA LYS A 286 -8.34 -0.35 -10.19
C LYS A 286 -8.93 0.02 -11.55
N PRO A 287 -8.11 0.31 -12.57
CA PRO A 287 -8.59 0.66 -13.90
C PRO A 287 -9.56 -0.37 -14.48
N LEU A 288 -10.67 0.08 -15.08
CA LEU A 288 -11.67 -0.79 -15.75
C LEU A 288 -11.03 -1.76 -16.76
N ALA A 289 -9.93 -1.35 -17.39
CA ALA A 289 -9.18 -2.17 -18.34
C ALA A 289 -8.63 -3.48 -17.75
N TRP A 290 -8.48 -3.57 -16.42
CA TRP A 290 -7.92 -4.73 -15.71
C TRP A 290 -8.96 -5.80 -15.36
N LYS A 291 -10.26 -5.52 -15.54
CA LYS A 291 -11.34 -6.46 -15.21
C LYS A 291 -11.13 -7.81 -15.89
N LYS A 292 -11.04 -8.87 -15.09
CA LYS A 292 -10.78 -10.26 -15.52
C LYS A 292 -9.43 -10.46 -16.23
N LYS A 293 -8.48 -9.54 -16.07
CA LYS A 293 -7.14 -9.60 -16.69
C LYS A 293 -5.99 -9.58 -15.69
N VAL A 294 -6.22 -9.08 -14.48
CA VAL A 294 -5.21 -9.03 -13.41
C VAL A 294 -5.77 -9.70 -12.16
N THR A 295 -4.89 -10.12 -11.26
CA THR A 295 -5.31 -10.53 -9.91
C THR A 295 -5.86 -9.32 -9.18
N THR A 296 -7.11 -9.39 -8.71
CA THR A 296 -7.73 -8.39 -7.84
C THR A 296 -8.17 -9.03 -6.54
N LYS A 297 -7.98 -8.33 -5.41
CA LYS A 297 -8.30 -8.89 -4.09
C LYS A 297 -8.94 -7.88 -3.15
N THR A 298 -8.30 -6.72 -2.96
CA THR A 298 -8.85 -5.67 -2.10
C THR A 298 -8.27 -4.29 -2.44
N LEU A 299 -8.92 -3.24 -1.96
CA LEU A 299 -8.41 -1.87 -2.11
C LEU A 299 -7.52 -1.51 -0.92
N PHE A 300 -7.90 -1.90 0.29
CA PHE A 300 -7.12 -1.69 1.50
C PHE A 300 -7.06 -2.97 2.35
N GLU A 301 -5.85 -3.39 2.74
CA GLU A 301 -5.62 -4.58 3.56
C GLU A 301 -4.76 -4.29 4.79
N LEU A 302 -5.21 -4.78 5.94
CA LEU A 302 -4.41 -4.90 7.16
C LEU A 302 -4.31 -6.37 7.55
N LYS A 303 -3.07 -6.81 7.76
CA LYS A 303 -2.75 -8.14 8.29
C LYS A 303 -2.05 -8.08 9.64
N ASN A 304 -1.27 -7.04 9.88
CA ASN A 304 -0.58 -6.79 11.15
C ASN A 304 -0.29 -5.29 11.25
N ALA A 305 -0.99 -4.57 12.13
CA ALA A 305 -0.84 -3.12 12.26
C ALA A 305 -1.45 -2.55 13.56
N LYS A 306 -0.95 -1.41 14.05
CA LYS A 306 -1.53 -0.70 15.20
C LYS A 306 -1.76 0.78 14.94
N ARG A 307 -2.82 1.37 15.51
CA ARG A 307 -3.07 2.82 15.46
C ARG A 307 -3.13 3.34 14.03
N VAL A 308 -4.14 2.87 13.29
CA VAL A 308 -4.33 3.19 11.87
C VAL A 308 -5.55 4.07 11.69
N ILE A 309 -5.40 5.18 10.96
CA ILE A 309 -6.48 6.05 10.52
C ILE A 309 -6.54 6.00 8.99
N PHE A 310 -7.62 5.43 8.46
CA PHE A 310 -7.93 5.41 7.04
C PHE A 310 -9.17 6.28 6.78
N ALA A 311 -8.96 7.53 6.36
CA ALA A 311 -10.00 8.54 6.39
C ALA A 311 -10.16 9.39 5.14
N GLY A 312 -11.40 9.63 4.69
CA GLY A 312 -11.66 10.62 3.63
C GLY A 312 -11.10 10.23 2.27
N ASN A 313 -11.00 8.93 1.95
CA ASN A 313 -10.47 8.44 0.69
C ASN A 313 -11.60 8.10 -0.30
N LEU A 314 -11.30 8.21 -1.59
CA LEU A 314 -12.12 7.69 -2.68
C LEU A 314 -11.55 6.34 -3.12
N LEU A 315 -12.41 5.34 -3.24
CA LEU A 315 -12.05 3.97 -3.58
C LEU A 315 -12.91 3.54 -4.77
N THR A 316 -12.32 3.16 -5.89
CA THR A 316 -13.05 2.81 -7.11
C THR A 316 -12.62 1.47 -7.69
N ASN A 317 -13.61 0.66 -8.04
CA ASN A 317 -13.53 -0.57 -8.82
C ASN A 317 -12.75 -1.73 -8.16
N ASN A 318 -13.46 -2.67 -7.52
CA ASN A 318 -12.85 -3.93 -7.10
C ASN A 318 -13.80 -5.11 -7.37
N TRP A 319 -13.78 -5.66 -8.60
CA TRP A 319 -14.86 -6.51 -9.13
C TRP A 319 -15.16 -7.77 -8.32
N GLU A 320 -14.12 -8.54 -7.96
CA GLU A 320 -14.27 -9.89 -7.38
C GLU A 320 -13.92 -9.98 -5.89
N GLY A 321 -13.46 -8.88 -5.28
CA GLY A 321 -12.93 -8.88 -3.92
C GLY A 321 -13.62 -7.92 -2.95
N SER A 322 -13.09 -7.83 -1.74
CA SER A 322 -13.57 -6.93 -0.68
C SER A 322 -13.01 -5.52 -0.82
N ALA A 323 -13.80 -4.50 -0.48
CA ALA A 323 -13.28 -3.13 -0.40
C ALA A 323 -12.20 -3.03 0.70
N PHE A 324 -12.46 -3.66 1.84
CA PHE A 324 -11.57 -3.69 3.00
C PHE A 324 -11.32 -5.13 3.48
N ARG A 325 -10.05 -5.45 3.77
CA ARG A 325 -9.64 -6.66 4.50
C ARG A 325 -8.92 -6.29 5.78
N VAL A 326 -9.45 -6.74 6.90
CA VAL A 326 -8.86 -6.55 8.23
C VAL A 326 -8.72 -7.92 8.87
N THR A 327 -7.63 -8.60 8.54
CA THR A 327 -7.47 -10.03 8.83
C THR A 327 -6.14 -10.28 9.52
N VAL A 328 -6.15 -10.49 10.84
CA VAL A 328 -4.92 -10.77 11.59
C VAL A 328 -4.21 -11.96 10.98
N ARG A 329 -2.93 -11.79 10.62
CA ARG A 329 -2.07 -12.85 10.09
C ARG A 329 -0.68 -12.83 10.70
N ASN A 330 -0.28 -13.97 11.25
CA ASN A 330 1.10 -14.38 11.47
C ASN A 330 1.51 -15.14 10.20
N GLN A 331 2.07 -14.42 9.23
CA GLN A 331 2.08 -14.81 7.82
C GLN A 331 2.91 -16.08 7.55
N ASP A 332 4.03 -16.25 8.24
CA ASP A 332 5.02 -17.29 8.02
C ASP A 332 5.34 -18.10 9.30
N ASP A 333 4.42 -18.07 10.29
CA ASP A 333 4.52 -18.70 11.62
C ASP A 333 5.69 -18.22 12.51
N GLY A 334 6.26 -17.05 12.20
CA GLY A 334 7.38 -16.44 12.92
C GLY A 334 7.01 -15.32 13.87
N ALA A 335 5.79 -14.76 13.77
CA ALA A 335 5.34 -13.60 14.53
C ALA A 335 4.04 -13.90 15.33
N PRO A 336 4.09 -14.70 16.41
CA PRO A 336 2.93 -15.02 17.23
C PRO A 336 2.31 -13.80 17.95
N PHE A 337 3.04 -12.69 17.97
CA PHE A 337 2.60 -11.39 18.48
C PHE A 337 1.82 -10.54 17.44
N SER A 338 1.62 -11.05 16.21
CA SER A 338 0.87 -10.35 15.16
C SER A 338 -0.55 -10.02 15.60
N THR A 339 -0.98 -8.78 15.34
CA THR A 339 -2.29 -8.26 15.74
C THR A 339 -2.74 -7.12 14.84
N ILE A 340 -4.03 -6.79 14.91
CA ILE A 340 -4.57 -5.54 14.38
C ILE A 340 -5.25 -4.79 15.54
N GLU A 341 -4.75 -3.61 15.89
CA GLU A 341 -5.18 -2.90 17.10
C GLU A 341 -5.37 -1.39 16.86
N ASP A 342 -6.42 -0.79 17.43
CA ASP A 342 -6.69 0.66 17.33
C ASP A 342 -6.82 1.15 15.87
N VAL A 343 -7.82 0.65 15.16
CA VAL A 343 -8.03 0.99 13.74
C VAL A 343 -9.33 1.78 13.58
N THR A 344 -9.25 2.92 12.88
CA THR A 344 -10.41 3.72 12.49
C THR A 344 -10.45 3.87 10.97
N ILE A 345 -11.53 3.37 10.36
CA ILE A 345 -11.86 3.52 8.94
C ILE A 345 -13.08 4.42 8.84
N ARG A 346 -12.90 5.66 8.35
CA ARG A 346 -14.00 6.64 8.35
C ARG A 346 -14.09 7.57 7.16
N ASP A 347 -15.29 8.09 6.90
CA ASP A 347 -15.49 9.17 5.93
C ASP A 347 -15.05 8.80 4.50
N ASN A 348 -14.97 7.50 4.16
CA ASN A 348 -14.54 7.05 2.85
C ASN A 348 -15.74 6.87 1.91
N VAL A 349 -15.50 7.07 0.62
CA VAL A 349 -16.46 6.77 -0.45
C VAL A 349 -15.93 5.60 -1.25
N ILE A 350 -16.69 4.51 -1.28
CA ILE A 350 -16.40 3.31 -2.05
C ILE A 350 -17.39 3.27 -3.21
N LYS A 351 -16.88 3.28 -4.44
CA LYS A 351 -17.65 3.16 -5.67
C LYS A 351 -17.31 1.84 -6.35
N GLY A 352 -18.10 0.81 -6.02
CA GLY A 352 -18.00 -0.49 -6.65
C GLY A 352 -17.01 -1.44 -6.00
N SER A 353 -17.50 -2.52 -5.43
CA SER A 353 -16.69 -3.64 -4.96
C SER A 353 -17.50 -4.93 -4.94
N GLY A 354 -16.87 -6.08 -5.17
CA GLY A 354 -17.55 -7.38 -5.11
C GLY A 354 -18.07 -7.68 -3.71
N GLU A 355 -17.35 -7.24 -2.69
CA GLU A 355 -17.68 -7.42 -1.28
C GLU A 355 -17.32 -6.16 -0.48
N GLY A 356 -17.92 -5.98 0.70
CA GLY A 356 -17.68 -4.83 1.58
C GLY A 356 -16.41 -5.01 2.43
N VAL A 357 -16.55 -5.62 3.61
CA VAL A 357 -15.52 -5.70 4.64
C VAL A 357 -15.36 -7.14 5.11
N ASN A 358 -14.15 -7.69 4.98
CA ASN A 358 -13.80 -8.99 5.54
C ASN A 358 -12.94 -8.82 6.80
N ILE A 359 -13.38 -9.42 7.91
CA ILE A 359 -12.75 -9.31 9.22
C ILE A 359 -12.41 -10.71 9.75
N LEU A 360 -11.12 -10.93 10.02
CA LEU A 360 -10.61 -12.10 10.73
C LEU A 360 -9.88 -11.61 11.98
N GLY A 361 -10.50 -11.77 13.14
CA GLY A 361 -10.02 -11.24 14.40
C GLY A 361 -8.88 -12.03 15.03
N LYS A 362 -8.62 -13.25 14.56
CA LYS A 362 -7.48 -14.07 14.97
C LYS A 362 -7.07 -14.97 13.81
N ASP A 363 -5.78 -15.13 13.59
CA ASP A 363 -5.27 -16.03 12.55
C ASP A 363 -5.81 -17.45 12.77
N ASP A 364 -6.36 -18.04 11.72
CA ASP A 364 -6.98 -19.36 11.69
C ASP A 364 -5.99 -20.48 11.31
N THR A 365 -4.77 -20.11 10.94
CA THR A 365 -3.71 -21.02 10.48
C THR A 365 -2.58 -21.12 11.50
N TYR A 366 -2.13 -19.99 12.04
CA TYR A 366 -1.00 -19.92 12.98
C TYR A 366 -1.36 -19.19 14.27
N THR A 367 -0.51 -19.31 15.29
CA THR A 367 -0.73 -18.60 16.55
C THR A 367 -0.61 -17.10 16.32
N SER A 368 -1.55 -16.31 16.84
CA SER A 368 -1.54 -14.85 16.77
C SER A 368 -2.24 -14.24 17.99
N MET A 369 -2.08 -12.93 18.15
CA MET A 369 -2.87 -12.14 19.09
C MET A 369 -4.23 -11.78 18.45
N THR A 370 -5.15 -11.25 19.26
CA THR A 370 -6.50 -10.92 18.80
C THR A 370 -6.61 -9.48 18.32
N LEU A 371 -7.38 -9.26 17.26
CA LEU A 371 -7.83 -7.96 16.79
C LEU A 371 -8.58 -7.21 17.90
N LYS A 372 -8.22 -5.94 18.13
CA LYS A 372 -8.82 -5.11 19.17
C LYS A 372 -9.16 -3.70 18.67
N ARG A 373 -10.34 -3.21 19.04
CA ARG A 373 -10.73 -1.79 18.87
C ARG A 373 -10.70 -1.35 17.41
N LEU A 374 -11.53 -1.99 16.60
CA LEU A 374 -11.78 -1.63 15.20
C LEU A 374 -13.06 -0.80 15.10
N THR A 375 -12.96 0.40 14.55
CA THR A 375 -14.11 1.27 14.25
C THR A 375 -14.22 1.50 12.75
N ILE A 376 -15.37 1.17 12.17
CA ILE A 376 -15.73 1.46 10.77
C ILE A 376 -16.94 2.38 10.79
N THR A 377 -16.75 3.67 10.49
CA THR A 377 -17.80 4.67 10.70
C THR A 377 -17.93 5.70 9.59
N ASN A 378 -19.15 6.16 9.33
CA ASN A 378 -19.41 7.28 8.44
C ASN A 378 -18.89 7.07 7.00
N ASN A 379 -18.86 5.82 6.52
CA ASN A 379 -18.46 5.51 5.15
C ASN A 379 -19.69 5.36 4.24
N LEU A 380 -19.53 5.69 2.96
CA LEU A 380 -20.51 5.48 1.91
C LEU A 380 -20.03 4.37 0.98
N PHE A 381 -20.77 3.28 0.91
CA PHE A 381 -20.49 2.17 0.00
C PHE A 381 -21.56 2.11 -1.09
N LEU A 382 -21.15 2.47 -2.29
CA LEU A 382 -21.94 2.41 -3.51
C LEU A 382 -21.60 1.10 -4.24
N ASP A 383 -22.63 0.40 -4.69
CA ASP A 383 -22.52 -0.76 -5.59
C ASP A 383 -21.69 -1.94 -5.04
N ILE A 384 -22.17 -2.57 -3.96
CA ILE A 384 -21.53 -3.76 -3.40
C ILE A 384 -22.21 -5.04 -3.89
N GLY A 385 -21.49 -5.83 -4.70
CA GLY A 385 -21.98 -7.07 -5.30
C GLY A 385 -23.14 -6.89 -6.29
N THR A 386 -23.10 -5.82 -7.09
CA THR A 386 -24.14 -5.49 -8.08
C THR A 386 -23.54 -5.33 -9.46
N GLY A 387 -24.33 -5.64 -10.49
CA GLY A 387 -23.97 -5.43 -11.89
C GLY A 387 -22.65 -6.09 -12.26
N GLU A 388 -21.60 -5.29 -12.39
CA GLU A 388 -20.26 -5.76 -12.76
C GLU A 388 -19.34 -6.19 -11.61
N PHE A 389 -19.76 -5.98 -10.37
CA PHE A 389 -19.04 -6.42 -9.18
C PHE A 389 -19.54 -7.82 -8.79
N ASP A 390 -18.87 -8.87 -9.28
CA ASP A 390 -19.30 -10.27 -9.25
C ASP A 390 -18.87 -11.06 -8.00
N GLY A 391 -18.50 -10.37 -6.92
CA GLY A 391 -18.29 -10.96 -5.59
C GLY A 391 -19.59 -11.32 -4.84
N SER A 392 -19.45 -11.86 -3.62
CA SER A 392 -20.58 -12.34 -2.80
C SER A 392 -21.58 -11.24 -2.39
N GLY A 393 -21.18 -9.97 -2.49
CA GLY A 393 -22.02 -8.81 -2.22
C GLY A 393 -22.34 -8.55 -0.75
N TYR A 394 -21.73 -9.26 0.19
CA TYR A 394 -21.95 -8.99 1.61
C TYR A 394 -21.41 -7.60 1.99
N PHE A 395 -22.03 -6.94 2.98
CA PHE A 395 -21.42 -5.77 3.60
C PHE A 395 -20.32 -6.19 4.58
N VAL A 396 -20.60 -7.06 5.55
CA VAL A 396 -19.60 -7.53 6.51
C VAL A 396 -19.52 -9.04 6.55
N GLN A 397 -18.30 -9.59 6.53
CA GLN A 397 -18.00 -10.94 6.95
C GLN A 397 -17.06 -10.86 8.15
N VAL A 398 -17.35 -11.60 9.23
CA VAL A 398 -16.61 -11.49 10.48
C VAL A 398 -16.46 -12.83 11.20
N SER A 399 -15.29 -13.04 11.78
CA SER A 399 -14.97 -14.10 12.73
C SER A 399 -14.00 -13.57 13.78
N ASP A 400 -14.24 -13.89 15.05
CA ASP A 400 -13.44 -13.48 16.22
C ASP A 400 -13.19 -11.97 16.31
N GLY A 401 -12.35 -11.53 17.25
CA GLY A 401 -12.00 -10.15 17.51
C GLY A 401 -12.70 -9.59 18.75
N GLU A 402 -12.23 -8.42 19.17
CA GLU A 402 -12.69 -7.74 20.38
C GLU A 402 -12.88 -6.25 20.11
N ASP A 403 -14.00 -5.70 20.59
CA ASP A 403 -14.36 -4.28 20.45
C ASP A 403 -14.41 -3.85 18.97
N ILE A 404 -15.30 -4.47 18.21
CA ILE A 404 -15.56 -4.12 16.79
C ILE A 404 -16.82 -3.27 16.72
N THR A 405 -16.70 -2.03 16.26
CA THR A 405 -17.81 -1.09 16.11
C THR A 405 -17.98 -0.71 14.64
N ILE A 406 -19.16 -0.95 14.09
CA ILE A 406 -19.55 -0.58 12.73
C ILE A 406 -20.77 0.33 12.83
N THR A 407 -20.59 1.62 12.58
CA THR A 407 -21.63 2.62 12.88
C THR A 407 -21.80 3.70 11.84
N ASN A 408 -23.02 4.21 11.64
CA ASN A 408 -23.27 5.36 10.75
C ASN A 408 -22.75 5.17 9.32
N ASN A 409 -22.70 3.95 8.79
CA ASN A 409 -22.37 3.72 7.38
C ASN A 409 -23.65 3.69 6.54
N THR A 410 -23.59 4.17 5.30
CA THR A 410 -24.63 3.95 4.29
C THR A 410 -24.10 3.00 3.23
N VAL A 411 -24.79 1.88 3.01
CA VAL A 411 -24.29 0.75 2.20
C VAL A 411 -25.36 0.23 1.25
N PHE A 412 -25.01 0.18 -0.04
CA PHE A 412 -25.86 -0.39 -1.09
C PHE A 412 -25.31 -1.77 -1.50
N ASN A 413 -25.51 -2.75 -0.64
CA ASN A 413 -25.12 -4.15 -0.84
C ASN A 413 -26.26 -5.02 -1.35
N GLN A 414 -25.94 -6.03 -2.18
CA GLN A 414 -26.90 -7.02 -2.68
C GLN A 414 -26.84 -8.37 -1.92
N GLY A 415 -25.69 -8.71 -1.34
CA GLY A 415 -25.53 -9.85 -0.45
C GLY A 415 -25.83 -9.51 1.01
N ASN A 416 -25.48 -10.38 1.94
CA ASN A 416 -25.85 -10.28 3.35
C ASN A 416 -25.41 -8.95 4.01
N ILE A 417 -26.17 -8.48 4.99
CA ILE A 417 -25.75 -7.39 5.89
C ILE A 417 -24.48 -7.81 6.63
N ALA A 418 -24.54 -8.94 7.31
CA ALA A 418 -23.44 -9.47 8.09
C ALA A 418 -23.43 -11.00 8.05
N THR A 419 -22.25 -11.59 7.88
CA THR A 419 -22.04 -13.04 7.93
C THR A 419 -21.03 -13.36 9.03
N PHE A 420 -21.49 -14.05 10.08
CA PHE A 420 -20.66 -14.53 11.17
C PHE A 420 -20.22 -15.96 10.89
N HIS A 421 -18.95 -16.26 11.16
CA HIS A 421 -18.39 -17.59 11.00
C HIS A 421 -17.27 -17.80 12.03
N GLY A 422 -16.88 -19.06 12.25
CA GLY A 422 -15.85 -19.40 13.23
C GLY A 422 -16.22 -18.93 14.65
N ALA A 423 -15.21 -18.49 15.41
CA ALA A 423 -15.43 -17.94 16.75
C ALA A 423 -16.21 -16.62 16.66
N ARG A 424 -17.06 -16.35 17.67
CA ARG A 424 -17.86 -15.11 17.71
C ARG A 424 -17.00 -13.93 18.20
N PRO A 425 -17.14 -12.72 17.62
CA PRO A 425 -16.49 -11.53 18.15
C PRO A 425 -17.05 -11.15 19.52
N ARG A 426 -16.19 -10.57 20.37
CA ARG A 426 -16.53 -10.02 21.69
C ARG A 426 -16.78 -8.51 21.56
N ASN A 427 -17.81 -8.00 22.22
CA ASN A 427 -18.21 -6.58 22.19
C ASN A 427 -18.37 -6.03 20.76
N PHE A 428 -19.08 -6.79 19.91
CA PHE A 428 -19.42 -6.38 18.56
C PHE A 428 -20.64 -5.45 18.57
N ILE A 429 -20.53 -4.29 17.93
CA ILE A 429 -21.57 -3.28 17.82
C ILE A 429 -21.78 -2.96 16.34
N PHE A 430 -23.02 -3.11 15.88
CA PHE A 430 -23.50 -2.69 14.57
C PHE A 430 -24.70 -1.76 14.77
N GLN A 431 -24.45 -0.46 14.68
CA GLN A 431 -25.41 0.55 15.16
C GLN A 431 -25.60 1.69 14.17
N ASP A 432 -26.82 2.23 14.09
CA ASP A 432 -27.12 3.45 13.34
C ASP A 432 -26.69 3.41 11.85
N ASN A 433 -26.60 2.23 11.22
CA ASN A 433 -26.26 2.08 9.81
C ASN A 433 -27.51 2.07 8.92
N ILE A 434 -27.36 2.47 7.65
CA ILE A 434 -28.32 2.19 6.58
C ILE A 434 -27.68 1.17 5.65
N THR A 435 -28.29 -0.01 5.49
CA THR A 435 -27.75 -1.04 4.58
C THR A 435 -28.84 -1.69 3.73
N GLY A 436 -28.46 -2.30 2.61
CA GLY A 436 -29.31 -3.28 1.95
C GLY A 436 -29.51 -4.50 2.85
N HIS A 437 -30.74 -5.01 2.93
CA HIS A 437 -31.02 -6.32 3.53
C HIS A 437 -30.28 -7.43 2.78
N GLY A 438 -30.25 -7.30 1.44
CA GLY A 438 -29.65 -8.27 0.55
C GLY A 438 -30.28 -9.65 0.65
N SER A 439 -29.51 -10.69 0.31
CA SER A 439 -30.01 -12.06 0.16
C SER A 439 -30.53 -12.69 1.46
N TYR A 440 -29.78 -12.63 2.56
CA TYR A 440 -30.14 -13.31 3.82
C TYR A 440 -30.12 -12.42 5.07
N GLY A 441 -29.93 -11.11 4.94
CA GLY A 441 -29.87 -10.23 6.11
C GLY A 441 -28.65 -10.53 7.00
N ILE A 442 -28.90 -10.90 8.26
CA ILE A 442 -27.87 -11.28 9.25
C ILE A 442 -27.78 -12.80 9.34
N ASN A 443 -26.61 -13.37 9.06
CA ASN A 443 -26.41 -14.81 9.03
C ASN A 443 -25.30 -15.27 10.00
N GLY A 444 -25.40 -16.52 10.49
CA GLY A 444 -24.37 -17.17 11.31
C GLY A 444 -24.44 -16.87 12.82
N LEU A 445 -25.59 -16.37 13.29
CA LEU A 445 -25.87 -16.10 14.70
C LEU A 445 -27.05 -16.95 15.21
N GLY A 446 -27.35 -16.85 16.52
CA GLY A 446 -28.43 -17.57 17.18
C GLY A 446 -29.78 -16.85 17.11
N ASP A 447 -30.52 -16.86 18.23
CA ASP A 447 -31.82 -16.20 18.33
C ASP A 447 -31.67 -14.66 18.29
N MET A 448 -32.17 -14.02 17.23
CA MET A 448 -32.14 -12.56 17.06
C MET A 448 -32.96 -11.79 18.11
N ARG A 449 -33.77 -12.47 18.93
CA ARG A 449 -34.51 -11.86 20.04
C ARG A 449 -33.77 -11.94 21.37
N SER A 450 -32.68 -12.70 21.45
CA SER A 450 -31.88 -12.80 22.67
C SER A 450 -31.26 -11.45 23.04
N ALA A 451 -31.02 -11.24 24.34
CA ALA A 451 -30.39 -10.00 24.83
C ALA A 451 -28.99 -9.76 24.22
N VAL A 452 -28.28 -10.82 23.85
CA VAL A 452 -26.94 -10.74 23.24
C VAL A 452 -27.04 -10.21 21.80
N GLU A 453 -27.88 -10.80 20.97
CA GLU A 453 -28.06 -10.36 19.58
C GLU A 453 -28.68 -8.96 19.51
N ARG A 454 -29.58 -8.62 20.43
CA ARG A 454 -30.12 -7.26 20.59
C ARG A 454 -29.06 -6.22 21.00
N SER A 455 -28.03 -6.60 21.75
CA SER A 455 -26.95 -5.68 22.09
C SER A 455 -26.00 -5.45 20.91
N MET A 456 -25.92 -6.41 19.98
CA MET A 456 -25.08 -6.33 18.79
C MET A 456 -25.67 -5.45 17.68
N PHE A 457 -26.99 -5.43 17.46
CA PHE A 457 -27.62 -4.69 16.35
C PHE A 457 -28.68 -3.71 16.83
N GLN A 458 -28.43 -2.41 16.69
CA GLN A 458 -29.26 -1.36 17.26
C GLN A 458 -29.52 -0.22 16.27
N ASN A 459 -30.78 0.24 16.18
CA ASN A 459 -31.18 1.43 15.43
C ASN A 459 -30.77 1.44 13.95
N ASN A 460 -30.52 0.29 13.33
CA ASN A 460 -30.15 0.24 11.92
C ASN A 460 -31.41 0.35 11.05
N LEU A 461 -31.23 0.79 9.80
CA LEU A 461 -32.22 0.73 8.75
C LEU A 461 -31.79 -0.27 7.68
N PHE A 462 -32.60 -1.31 7.48
CA PHE A 462 -32.41 -2.29 6.43
C PHE A 462 -33.35 -2.00 5.26
N ILE A 463 -32.80 -1.75 4.08
CA ILE A 463 -33.56 -1.53 2.85
C ILE A 463 -33.86 -2.89 2.24
N ASN A 464 -35.14 -3.25 2.03
CA ASN A 464 -35.50 -4.50 1.36
C ASN A 464 -35.27 -4.42 -0.17
N ASN A 465 -34.01 -4.31 -0.56
CA ASN A 465 -33.57 -4.21 -1.96
C ASN A 465 -33.71 -5.51 -2.76
N ARG A 466 -33.98 -6.65 -2.10
CA ARG A 466 -34.18 -7.96 -2.73
C ARG A 466 -35.62 -8.45 -2.71
N GLN A 467 -36.56 -7.63 -2.20
CA GLN A 467 -37.99 -7.95 -2.10
C GLN A 467 -38.27 -9.27 -1.35
N VAL A 468 -37.48 -9.55 -0.30
CA VAL A 468 -37.70 -10.73 0.54
C VAL A 468 -39.01 -10.57 1.34
N PRO A 469 -39.74 -11.65 1.65
CA PRO A 469 -40.94 -11.56 2.47
C PRO A 469 -40.59 -11.11 3.90
N SER A 470 -41.55 -10.49 4.59
CA SER A 470 -41.34 -10.02 5.96
C SER A 470 -41.07 -11.13 6.99
N SER A 471 -41.35 -12.40 6.63
CA SER A 471 -40.95 -13.57 7.42
C SER A 471 -39.43 -13.70 7.56
N ASP A 472 -38.68 -13.14 6.60
CA ASP A 472 -37.23 -13.26 6.51
C ASP A 472 -36.51 -12.10 7.21
N TYR A 473 -37.27 -11.19 7.82
CA TYR A 473 -36.78 -10.09 8.63
C TYR A 473 -36.33 -10.59 10.01
N LEU A 474 -35.28 -11.41 10.00
CA LEU A 474 -34.67 -12.03 11.17
C LEU A 474 -33.57 -11.12 11.73
N PHE A 475 -33.97 -10.05 12.42
CA PHE A 475 -33.06 -9.15 13.12
C PHE A 475 -33.72 -8.57 14.39
N PRO A 476 -32.92 -8.00 15.32
CA PRO A 476 -33.45 -7.43 16.55
C PRO A 476 -34.51 -6.33 16.34
N PRO A 477 -35.54 -6.23 17.21
CA PRO A 477 -36.70 -5.36 17.01
C PRO A 477 -36.42 -3.86 17.04
N ASP A 478 -35.27 -3.44 17.60
CA ASP A 478 -34.85 -2.04 17.63
C ASP A 478 -34.31 -1.55 16.26
N ASN A 479 -34.27 -2.44 15.25
CA ASN A 479 -33.91 -2.10 13.88
C ASN A 479 -35.15 -1.91 13.01
N MET A 480 -35.00 -1.09 11.99
CA MET A 480 -36.07 -0.63 11.11
C MET A 480 -35.91 -1.23 9.71
N VAL A 481 -37.03 -1.29 8.97
CA VAL A 481 -37.03 -1.70 7.56
C VAL A 481 -37.60 -0.60 6.68
N ALA A 482 -36.94 -0.33 5.56
CA ALA A 482 -37.51 0.38 4.42
C ALA A 482 -37.99 -0.63 3.38
N LYS A 483 -39.16 -0.38 2.80
CA LYS A 483 -39.74 -1.25 1.77
C LYS A 483 -38.79 -1.36 0.58
N ASP A 484 -38.20 -0.23 0.21
CA ASP A 484 -37.24 -0.07 -0.87
C ASP A 484 -36.49 1.25 -0.66
N MET A 485 -35.51 1.52 -1.53
CA MET A 485 -34.66 2.72 -1.46
C MET A 485 -35.47 4.02 -1.58
N ASN A 486 -36.56 4.04 -2.34
CA ASN A 486 -37.38 5.24 -2.55
C ASN A 486 -38.13 5.65 -1.27
N THR A 487 -38.41 4.69 -0.38
CA THR A 487 -39.08 4.96 0.91
C THR A 487 -38.15 5.45 2.02
N VAL A 488 -36.83 5.52 1.78
CA VAL A 488 -35.86 6.00 2.77
C VAL A 488 -35.97 7.52 2.97
N GLY A 489 -36.17 8.28 1.89
CA GLY A 489 -36.20 9.74 1.95
C GLY A 489 -34.80 10.37 2.07
N PHE A 490 -33.92 10.05 1.13
CA PHE A 490 -32.63 10.73 1.00
C PHE A 490 -32.81 12.16 0.46
N THR A 491 -31.83 13.03 0.75
CA THR A 491 -31.84 14.45 0.36
C THR A 491 -31.81 14.61 -1.16
N ASN A 492 -30.88 13.95 -1.85
CA ASN A 492 -30.84 13.91 -3.31
C ASN A 492 -30.00 12.72 -3.80
N ALA A 493 -30.59 11.52 -3.81
CA ALA A 493 -29.90 10.30 -4.24
C ALA A 493 -29.39 10.36 -5.69
N ALA A 494 -30.06 11.10 -6.58
CA ALA A 494 -29.63 11.25 -7.98
C ALA A 494 -28.35 12.08 -8.14
N ALA A 495 -27.97 12.85 -7.12
CA ALA A 495 -26.71 13.58 -7.03
C ALA A 495 -25.76 12.99 -5.96
N ASP A 496 -25.94 11.71 -5.63
CA ASP A 496 -25.23 10.97 -4.60
C ASP A 496 -25.32 11.58 -3.18
N ASP A 497 -26.31 12.42 -2.88
CA ASP A 497 -26.54 12.93 -1.52
C ASP A 497 -27.47 11.99 -0.74
N TYR A 498 -26.85 10.99 -0.09
CA TYR A 498 -27.53 9.96 0.70
C TYR A 498 -27.75 10.32 2.17
N ARG A 499 -27.66 11.61 2.53
CA ARG A 499 -28.08 12.08 3.86
C ARG A 499 -29.60 12.05 3.96
N LEU A 500 -30.14 11.73 5.13
CA LEU A 500 -31.59 11.73 5.34
C LEU A 500 -32.18 13.15 5.24
N ALA A 501 -33.19 13.30 4.38
CA ALA A 501 -33.92 14.55 4.21
C ALA A 501 -34.71 14.89 5.50
N PRO A 502 -35.02 16.17 5.77
CA PRO A 502 -35.77 16.57 6.97
C PRO A 502 -37.14 15.90 7.13
N ASN A 503 -37.78 15.51 6.02
CA ASN A 503 -39.07 14.82 6.00
C ASN A 503 -38.96 13.28 5.99
N SER A 504 -37.74 12.71 6.06
CA SER A 504 -37.57 11.27 6.18
C SER A 504 -38.14 10.79 7.51
N ARG A 505 -38.91 9.70 7.47
CA ARG A 505 -39.40 9.02 8.70
C ARG A 505 -38.28 8.45 9.57
N TYR A 506 -37.06 8.35 9.02
CA TYR A 506 -35.88 7.82 9.68
C TYR A 506 -34.95 8.91 10.23
N LYS A 507 -35.26 10.20 9.97
CA LYS A 507 -34.50 11.33 10.50
C LYS A 507 -34.48 11.29 12.03
N GLY A 508 -33.31 11.48 12.64
CA GLY A 508 -33.16 11.48 14.10
C GLY A 508 -33.44 10.14 14.78
N LYS A 509 -33.47 9.01 14.05
CA LYS A 509 -33.73 7.67 14.62
C LYS A 509 -32.48 6.94 15.12
N GLY A 510 -31.31 7.55 14.97
CA GLY A 510 -30.07 7.04 15.52
C GLY A 510 -29.99 7.25 17.01
N LYS A 511 -28.94 6.72 17.61
CA LYS A 511 -28.65 6.90 19.04
C LYS A 511 -28.60 8.38 19.40
N ASN A 512 -29.15 8.72 20.56
CA ASN A 512 -29.23 10.11 21.07
C ASN A 512 -29.93 11.09 20.10
N ASN A 513 -30.93 10.62 19.35
CA ASN A 513 -31.66 11.39 18.33
C ASN A 513 -30.77 11.92 17.19
N THR A 514 -29.64 11.27 16.93
CA THR A 514 -28.80 11.56 15.76
C THR A 514 -29.36 10.90 14.50
N ASP A 515 -28.81 11.25 13.34
CA ASP A 515 -29.18 10.57 12.09
C ASP A 515 -28.42 9.23 11.94
N ILE A 516 -29.13 8.24 11.41
CA ILE A 516 -28.54 6.99 10.94
C ILE A 516 -27.91 7.17 9.56
N GLY A 517 -26.97 6.29 9.23
CA GLY A 517 -26.22 6.33 7.97
C GLY A 517 -25.13 7.39 7.95
N CYS A 518 -24.41 7.46 6.84
CA CYS A 518 -23.31 8.40 6.68
C CYS A 518 -23.81 9.83 6.46
N SER A 519 -22.99 10.79 6.90
CA SER A 519 -23.23 12.23 6.83
C SER A 519 -22.44 12.94 5.73
N LEU A 520 -21.78 12.18 4.84
CA LEU A 520 -20.94 12.72 3.77
C LEU A 520 -21.76 13.55 2.77
N PRO A 521 -21.33 14.79 2.44
CA PRO A 521 -21.98 15.60 1.42
C PRO A 521 -21.63 15.11 -0.01
N SER A 522 -22.46 15.46 -0.99
CA SER A 522 -22.23 15.11 -2.40
C SER A 522 -20.87 15.62 -2.94
N ALA A 523 -20.39 16.76 -2.44
CA ALA A 523 -19.07 17.31 -2.81
C ALA A 523 -17.91 16.37 -2.46
N ASP A 524 -18.05 15.52 -1.44
CA ASP A 524 -17.02 14.57 -1.04
C ASP A 524 -16.99 13.31 -1.92
N ILE A 525 -18.05 13.11 -2.71
CA ILE A 525 -18.25 11.98 -3.62
C ILE A 525 -17.73 12.31 -5.03
N ALA A 526 -17.58 13.60 -5.37
CA ALA A 526 -17.08 14.10 -6.65
C ALA A 526 -15.56 14.37 -6.68
N ARG A 527 -14.82 14.04 -5.60
CA ARG A 527 -13.40 14.36 -5.40
C ARG A 527 -12.43 13.57 -6.28
#